data_AF-F7VSM3-F1
#
_entry.id   AF-F7VSM3-F1
#
_cell.length_a   1.000
_cell.length_b   1.000
_cell.length_c   1.000
_cell.angle_alpha   90.00
_cell.angle_beta   90.00
_cell.angle_gamma   90.00
#
_symmetry.space_group_name_H-M   'P 1'
#
loop_
_entity.id
_entity.type
_entity.pdbx_description
1 polymer ?
#
loop_
_entity_poly.entity_id
_entity_poly.type
_entity_poly.pdbx_seq_one_letter_code
_entity_poly.pdbx_strand_id
1 'polypeptide(L)'
;MSSASAPSMRSSGSGGFTWEEASRGGNVSVVLYMKGDEKAWRHAVRPSIDMYVIPPRLDTFASEILVGVSPRPGKRIPFHVSLDDFRLTDSQTVSAAESVAVYDSETGLTYSQNLALYKADGRGIAFRVAISSDVSSNSAYDAVVQVIVPNDVGWSALAWGGSMTKNPLMVFWRGSNNQPVISSRWANAHSTPQSYTGATYTLFKTGTKSNSTHWQFTALCTGCTSWSADGGAVRYVQPSGGNRLAFAYSPTKPSNPSSPTSAITVHDVHAYWNHDFNTARNTNFEAAVQKLLGNKKFKA
;
A
#
# COMPACT_ATOMS: atom_id res chain seq x y z
N MET A 1 -47.45 29.64 -17.65
CA MET A 1 -46.83 30.22 -16.44
C MET A 1 -46.32 29.04 -15.63
N SER A 2 -45.04 28.82 -15.33
CA SER A 2 -43.85 29.65 -15.32
C SER A 2 -42.64 28.77 -15.67
N SER A 3 -41.72 29.31 -16.47
CA SER A 3 -40.39 28.77 -16.76
C SER A 3 -39.54 28.67 -15.49
N ALA A 4 -38.82 27.56 -15.30
CA ALA A 4 -37.77 27.45 -14.30
C ALA A 4 -36.52 28.20 -14.79
N SER A 5 -36.11 29.23 -14.04
CA SER A 5 -34.91 30.01 -14.31
C SER A 5 -33.66 29.26 -13.86
N ALA A 6 -32.61 29.26 -14.68
CA ALA A 6 -31.29 28.75 -14.32
C ALA A 6 -30.67 29.56 -13.16
N PRO A 7 -29.88 28.94 -12.27
CA PRO A 7 -29.22 29.66 -11.18
C PRO A 7 -28.13 30.60 -11.74
N SER A 8 -28.13 31.85 -11.28
CA SER A 8 -27.19 32.88 -11.71
C SER A 8 -25.79 32.64 -11.16
N MET A 9 -24.78 32.59 -12.04
CA MET A 9 -23.37 32.69 -11.66
C MET A 9 -23.06 34.12 -11.21
N ARG A 10 -22.51 34.26 -10.00
CA ARG A 10 -21.77 35.47 -9.59
C ARG A 10 -20.32 35.09 -9.33
N SER A 11 -19.42 35.62 -10.15
CA SER A 11 -17.99 35.69 -9.84
C SER A 11 -17.70 37.09 -9.29
N SER A 12 -16.97 37.16 -8.17
CA SER A 12 -16.41 38.43 -7.70
C SER A 12 -15.06 38.22 -7.04
N GLY A 13 -14.03 38.88 -7.57
CA GLY A 13 -12.92 39.44 -6.80
C GLY A 13 -11.67 38.60 -6.61
N SER A 14 -10.67 38.85 -7.48
CA SER A 14 -9.21 38.77 -7.32
C SER A 14 -8.62 37.79 -6.29
N GLY A 15 -8.10 36.68 -6.80
CA GLY A 15 -7.37 35.65 -6.07
C GLY A 15 -7.95 34.30 -6.45
N GLY A 16 -7.33 33.61 -7.41
CA GLY A 16 -7.88 32.41 -8.04
C GLY A 16 -8.08 31.26 -7.04
N PHE A 17 -9.28 31.17 -6.48
CA PHE A 17 -9.77 30.04 -5.71
C PHE A 17 -11.13 29.61 -6.29
N THR A 18 -11.25 28.34 -6.64
CA THR A 18 -12.52 27.72 -7.02
C THR A 18 -12.86 26.67 -5.97
N TRP A 19 -14.09 26.68 -5.47
CA TRP A 19 -14.62 25.63 -4.61
C TRP A 19 -15.85 24.98 -5.27
N GLU A 20 -16.05 23.69 -5.03
CA GLU A 20 -17.27 22.96 -5.39
C GLU A 20 -17.90 22.43 -4.10
N GLU A 21 -19.21 22.63 -3.94
CA GLU A 21 -19.98 22.16 -2.80
C GLU A 21 -20.86 20.99 -3.24
N ALA A 22 -20.52 19.76 -2.84
CA ALA A 22 -21.33 18.58 -3.10
C ALA A 22 -22.13 18.23 -1.83
N SER A 23 -23.42 18.56 -1.80
CA SER A 23 -24.32 18.15 -0.71
C SER A 23 -25.12 16.90 -1.10
N ARG A 24 -24.95 15.81 -0.34
CA ARG A 24 -25.95 14.74 -0.20
C ARG A 24 -26.00 14.32 1.26
N GLY A 25 -27.13 14.61 1.90
CA GLY A 25 -27.62 14.09 3.19
C GLY A 25 -26.59 13.69 4.25
N GLY A 26 -26.35 14.56 5.23
CA GLY A 26 -25.99 14.15 6.59
C GLY A 26 -24.53 13.81 6.85
N ASN A 27 -23.59 14.67 6.45
CA ASN A 27 -22.28 14.98 7.06
C ASN A 27 -21.55 15.88 6.06
N VAL A 28 -21.17 17.10 6.47
CA VAL A 28 -20.49 18.05 5.57
C VAL A 28 -18.98 17.84 5.70
N SER A 29 -18.38 17.18 4.72
CA SER A 29 -16.92 17.18 4.54
C SER A 29 -16.57 18.28 3.55
N VAL A 30 -15.80 19.28 3.98
CA VAL A 30 -15.28 20.31 3.09
C VAL A 30 -13.90 19.85 2.60
N VAL A 31 -13.77 19.67 1.29
CA VAL A 31 -12.48 19.39 0.65
C VAL A 31 -11.92 20.72 0.17
N LEU A 32 -10.76 21.13 0.70
CA LEU A 32 -10.05 22.32 0.23
C LEU A 32 -8.88 21.90 -0.65
N TYR A 33 -8.89 22.37 -1.90
CA TYR A 33 -7.76 22.24 -2.81
C TYR A 33 -6.92 23.52 -2.75
N MET A 34 -5.64 23.41 -2.37
CA MET A 34 -4.70 24.53 -2.46
C MET A 34 -3.55 24.15 -3.40
N LYS A 35 -3.29 25.02 -4.38
CA LYS A 35 -2.19 24.88 -5.34
C LYS A 35 -1.22 26.04 -5.10
N GLY A 36 -0.01 25.77 -4.57
CA GLY A 36 0.97 26.82 -4.29
C GLY A 36 2.31 26.33 -3.73
N ASP A 37 3.33 27.20 -3.80
CA ASP A 37 4.73 26.96 -3.44
C ASP A 37 4.94 26.72 -1.93
N GLU A 38 5.76 25.73 -1.58
CA GLU A 38 5.99 25.20 -0.23
C GLU A 38 6.47 26.26 0.77
N LYS A 39 7.16 27.30 0.29
CA LYS A 39 7.66 28.41 1.13
C LYS A 39 6.58 29.35 1.67
N ALA A 40 5.40 29.39 1.06
CA ALA A 40 4.33 30.32 1.46
C ALA A 40 3.58 29.90 2.74
N TRP A 41 3.72 28.65 3.20
CA TRP A 41 2.84 28.07 4.22
C TRP A 41 3.36 28.19 5.67
N ARG A 42 4.60 28.65 5.88
CA ARG A 42 5.25 28.69 7.20
C ARG A 42 4.71 29.74 8.18
N HIS A 43 3.75 30.57 7.78
CA HIS A 43 3.24 31.67 8.62
C HIS A 43 1.82 31.46 9.13
N ALA A 44 1.20 30.30 8.89
CA ALA A 44 -0.16 30.09 9.34
C ALA A 44 -0.41 28.69 9.94
N VAL A 45 -0.74 28.59 11.26
CA VAL A 45 -1.70 27.72 12.05
C VAL A 45 -1.31 27.72 13.54
N ARG A 46 -2.11 28.17 14.54
CA ARG A 46 -2.71 27.44 15.75
C ARG A 46 -3.59 28.36 16.67
N PRO A 47 -4.31 27.87 17.74
CA PRO A 47 -4.61 26.50 18.19
C PRO A 47 -6.11 26.21 18.54
N SER A 48 -6.68 25.09 18.04
CA SER A 48 -7.61 24.19 18.78
C SER A 48 -8.34 23.24 17.82
N ILE A 49 -7.63 22.28 17.21
CA ILE A 49 -8.25 21.20 16.42
C ILE A 49 -7.36 19.95 16.55
N ASP A 50 -7.96 18.81 16.90
CA ASP A 50 -7.32 17.50 16.82
C ASP A 50 -7.20 17.06 15.35
N MET A 51 -5.99 16.74 14.92
CA MET A 51 -5.67 16.39 13.53
C MET A 51 -5.34 14.90 13.45
N TYR A 52 -6.04 14.14 12.60
CA TYR A 52 -5.65 12.78 12.24
C TYR A 52 -5.14 12.76 10.80
N VAL A 53 -3.97 12.17 10.58
CA VAL A 53 -3.38 11.98 9.26
C VAL A 53 -3.97 10.70 8.66
N ILE A 54 -4.79 10.85 7.60
CA ILE A 54 -5.17 9.70 6.77
C ILE A 54 -4.01 9.44 5.81
N PRO A 55 -3.44 8.23 5.74
CA PRO A 55 -2.39 7.92 4.78
C PRO A 55 -2.89 8.17 3.34
N PRO A 56 -2.01 8.61 2.42
CA PRO A 56 -2.41 8.98 1.07
C PRO A 56 -3.12 7.82 0.36
N ARG A 57 -4.19 8.16 -0.34
CA ARG A 57 -4.88 7.28 -1.29
C ARG A 57 -3.96 7.02 -2.48
N LEU A 58 -3.33 5.83 -2.49
CA LEU A 58 -2.39 5.37 -3.53
C LEU A 58 -3.10 4.92 -4.83
N ASP A 59 -4.42 5.11 -4.94
CA ASP A 59 -5.24 4.83 -6.11
C ASP A 59 -5.19 5.95 -7.16
N THR A 60 -4.69 7.14 -6.82
CA THR A 60 -4.40 8.22 -7.78
C THR A 60 -2.91 8.55 -7.81
N PHE A 61 -2.33 8.69 -9.01
CA PHE A 61 -0.96 9.19 -9.23
C PHE A 61 -0.82 10.70 -8.91
N ALA A 62 -1.32 11.13 -7.75
CA ALA A 62 -1.18 12.47 -7.20
C ALA A 62 -1.15 12.36 -5.66
N SER A 63 -0.20 13.03 -5.01
CA SER A 63 -0.12 13.14 -3.57
C SER A 63 -1.21 14.09 -3.06
N GLU A 64 -2.28 13.55 -2.50
CA GLU A 64 -3.32 14.32 -1.80
C GLU A 64 -3.16 14.14 -0.28
N ILE A 65 -3.14 15.26 0.46
CA ILE A 65 -3.29 15.29 1.92
C ILE A 65 -4.72 15.72 2.21
N LEU A 66 -5.50 14.82 2.82
CA LEU A 66 -6.86 15.11 3.28
C LEU A 66 -6.83 15.65 4.70
N VAL A 67 -7.38 16.86 4.91
CA VAL A 67 -7.63 17.44 6.23
C VAL A 67 -9.14 17.59 6.40
N GLY A 68 -9.74 16.80 7.29
CA GLY A 68 -11.16 16.92 7.62
C GLY A 68 -11.36 17.87 8.82
N VAL A 69 -12.34 18.76 8.73
CA VAL A 69 -12.78 19.60 9.87
C VAL A 69 -14.29 19.41 10.04
N SER A 70 -14.74 19.01 11.24
CA SER A 70 -16.18 18.88 11.55
C SER A 70 -16.61 20.04 12.47
N PRO A 71 -17.45 20.98 12.02
CA PRO A 71 -18.02 21.99 12.90
C PRO A 71 -19.24 21.43 13.66
N ARG A 72 -19.39 21.82 14.94
CA ARG A 72 -20.65 21.61 15.67
C ARG A 72 -21.77 22.43 15.01
N PRO A 73 -23.04 21.95 15.01
CA PRO A 73 -24.12 22.65 14.33
C PRO A 73 -24.35 24.05 14.93
N GLY A 74 -24.36 25.09 14.09
CA GLY A 74 -24.98 26.39 14.43
C GLY A 74 -24.09 27.64 14.51
N LYS A 75 -22.78 27.60 14.21
CA LYS A 75 -21.96 28.84 14.14
C LYS A 75 -21.02 28.85 12.94
N ARG A 76 -21.08 29.94 12.14
CA ARG A 76 -20.03 30.31 11.17
C ARG A 76 -18.95 31.08 11.92
N ILE A 77 -17.70 30.60 11.93
CA ILE A 77 -16.55 31.31 12.52
C ILE A 77 -15.48 31.43 11.42
N PRO A 78 -14.96 32.64 11.13
CA PRO A 78 -13.76 32.78 10.30
C PRO A 78 -12.52 32.37 11.12
N PHE A 79 -11.63 31.55 10.56
CA PHE A 79 -10.37 31.17 11.23
C PHE A 79 -9.14 31.65 10.46
N HIS A 80 -8.24 32.32 11.19
CA HIS A 80 -6.87 32.67 10.82
C HIS A 80 -5.91 31.91 11.77
N VAL A 81 -4.69 31.67 11.31
CA VAL A 81 -3.92 30.46 11.60
C VAL A 81 -2.47 31.03 11.76
N SER A 82 -1.71 30.80 12.87
CA SER A 82 -0.30 31.27 13.16
C SER A 82 0.59 30.31 14.04
N LEU A 83 1.89 30.10 13.73
CA LEU A 83 2.71 28.85 13.90
C LEU A 83 3.74 28.70 15.06
N ASP A 84 3.65 29.37 16.22
CA ASP A 84 4.79 29.39 17.18
C ASP A 84 4.79 28.43 18.40
N ASP A 85 3.81 27.52 18.58
CA ASP A 85 3.76 26.63 19.76
C ASP A 85 3.71 25.12 19.44
N PHE A 86 4.74 24.59 18.78
CA PHE A 86 4.94 23.15 18.65
C PHE A 86 5.96 22.65 19.68
N ARG A 87 5.48 22.14 20.83
CA ARG A 87 6.27 21.24 21.67
C ARG A 87 5.82 19.81 21.38
N LEU A 88 6.75 18.98 20.93
CA LEU A 88 6.60 17.52 20.89
C LEU A 88 6.54 17.00 22.34
N THR A 89 5.37 17.07 22.95
CA THR A 89 5.07 16.34 24.19
C THR A 89 4.09 15.22 23.85
N ASP A 90 4.55 14.30 23.02
CA ASP A 90 4.40 12.89 23.30
C ASP A 90 5.36 12.14 22.38
N SER A 91 6.04 11.14 22.93
CA SER A 91 6.75 10.16 22.12
C SER A 91 5.69 9.28 21.45
N GLN A 92 4.99 9.81 20.44
CA GLN A 92 4.16 8.96 19.58
C GLN A 92 5.10 8.07 18.80
N THR A 93 5.22 6.84 19.28
CA THR A 93 5.61 5.70 18.46
C THR A 93 4.87 5.83 17.14
N VAL A 94 5.61 5.97 16.03
CA VAL A 94 5.06 5.91 14.68
C VAL A 94 4.36 4.56 14.58
N SER A 95 3.04 4.54 14.77
CA SER A 95 2.25 3.34 14.56
C SER A 95 2.34 2.99 13.07
N ALA A 96 2.60 1.73 12.76
CA ALA A 96 2.55 1.25 11.39
C ALA A 96 1.17 1.62 10.81
N ALA A 97 1.14 2.11 9.57
CA ALA A 97 -0.13 2.41 8.89
C ALA A 97 -1.04 1.18 8.98
N GLU A 98 -2.29 1.34 9.39
CA GLU A 98 -3.25 0.23 9.42
C GLU A 98 -3.50 -0.29 7.99
N SER A 99 -3.87 -1.57 7.89
CA SER A 99 -4.26 -2.15 6.61
C SER A 99 -5.52 -1.46 6.06
N VAL A 100 -5.50 -1.05 4.79
CA VAL A 100 -6.62 -0.37 4.12
C VAL A 100 -7.10 -1.20 2.93
N ALA A 101 -8.41 -1.34 2.77
CA ALA A 101 -9.00 -1.98 1.59
C ALA A 101 -8.84 -1.11 0.33
N VAL A 102 -8.35 -1.69 -0.77
CA VAL A 102 -8.15 -1.00 -2.06
C VAL A 102 -8.69 -1.87 -3.19
N TYR A 103 -9.69 -1.37 -3.91
CA TYR A 103 -10.17 -2.02 -5.13
C TYR A 103 -9.32 -1.57 -6.33
N ASP A 104 -8.75 -2.53 -7.05
CA ASP A 104 -8.05 -2.28 -8.32
C ASP A 104 -8.94 -2.69 -9.49
N SER A 105 -9.41 -1.71 -10.25
CA SER A 105 -10.26 -1.96 -11.43
C SER A 105 -9.55 -2.70 -12.55
N GLU A 106 -8.21 -2.64 -12.64
CA GLU A 106 -7.47 -3.37 -13.67
C GLU A 106 -7.53 -4.87 -13.41
N THR A 107 -7.32 -5.28 -12.14
CA THR A 107 -7.32 -6.70 -11.77
C THR A 107 -8.71 -7.22 -11.38
N GLY A 108 -9.63 -6.34 -11.02
CA GLY A 108 -10.96 -6.71 -10.50
C GLY A 108 -10.90 -7.35 -9.11
N LEU A 109 -9.84 -7.05 -8.35
CA LEU A 109 -9.60 -7.58 -7.01
C LEU A 109 -9.59 -6.43 -6.00
N THR A 110 -10.12 -6.70 -4.81
CA THR A 110 -9.94 -5.88 -3.62
C THR A 110 -8.76 -6.43 -2.83
N TYR A 111 -7.83 -5.55 -2.48
CA TYR A 111 -6.65 -5.88 -1.71
C TYR A 111 -6.73 -5.28 -0.32
N SER A 112 -6.15 -5.97 0.66
CA SER A 112 -5.64 -5.30 1.85
C SER A 112 -4.29 -4.68 1.54
N GLN A 113 -4.11 -3.40 1.83
CA GLN A 113 -2.89 -2.63 1.57
C GLN A 113 -2.23 -2.22 2.87
N ASN A 114 -0.90 -2.35 2.94
CA ASN A 114 -0.08 -1.68 3.95
C ASN A 114 1.03 -0.86 3.27
N LEU A 115 1.41 0.28 3.87
CA LEU A 115 2.54 1.10 3.43
C LEU A 115 3.71 0.91 4.39
N ALA A 116 4.78 0.27 3.89
CA ALA A 116 5.98 0.01 4.68
C ALA A 116 7.05 1.08 4.40
N LEU A 117 7.33 1.92 5.39
CA LEU A 117 8.29 3.02 5.27
C LEU A 117 9.73 2.50 5.31
N TYR A 118 10.55 2.89 4.33
CA TYR A 118 11.98 2.55 4.29
C TYR A 118 12.90 3.77 4.46
N LYS A 119 12.34 4.98 4.53
CA LYS A 119 13.06 6.22 4.85
C LYS A 119 12.22 7.09 5.77
N ALA A 120 12.91 7.88 6.60
CA ALA A 120 12.28 8.79 7.57
C ALA A 120 11.50 9.95 6.91
N ASP A 121 11.74 10.21 5.62
CA ASP A 121 11.06 11.25 4.84
C ASP A 121 9.68 10.83 4.30
N GLY A 122 9.15 9.68 4.76
CA GLY A 122 7.83 9.19 4.37
C GLY A 122 7.81 8.33 3.10
N ARG A 123 8.97 8.07 2.47
CA ARG A 123 9.01 7.10 1.37
C ARG A 123 8.76 5.68 1.85
N GLY A 124 7.86 4.99 1.17
CA GLY A 124 7.44 3.64 1.49
C GLY A 124 7.14 2.78 0.27
N ILE A 125 7.05 1.48 0.52
CA ILE A 125 6.63 0.47 -0.45
C ILE A 125 5.24 0.02 -0.05
N ALA A 126 4.30 0.07 -1.00
CA ALA A 126 2.95 -0.40 -0.74
C ALA A 126 2.86 -1.89 -1.04
N PHE A 127 2.50 -2.68 -0.03
CA PHE A 127 2.25 -4.11 -0.13
C PHE A 127 0.75 -4.36 -0.12
N ARG A 128 0.23 -5.01 -1.17
CA ARG A 128 -1.18 -5.37 -1.30
C ARG A 128 -1.33 -6.88 -1.38
N VAL A 129 -2.30 -7.43 -0.66
CA VAL A 129 -2.64 -8.86 -0.68
C VAL A 129 -4.13 -9.03 -0.95
N ALA A 130 -4.47 -9.92 -1.89
CA ALA A 130 -5.82 -10.38 -2.17
C ALA A 130 -5.85 -11.91 -2.07
N ILE A 131 -6.90 -12.46 -1.47
CA ILE A 131 -7.11 -13.88 -1.23
C ILE A 131 -8.56 -14.27 -1.57
N SER A 132 -8.82 -15.56 -1.74
CA SER A 132 -10.19 -16.07 -1.87
C SER A 132 -10.97 -15.87 -0.57
N SER A 133 -12.28 -15.62 -0.68
CA SER A 133 -13.17 -15.68 0.47
C SER A 133 -13.33 -17.09 1.00
N ASP A 134 -13.13 -18.12 0.17
CA ASP A 134 -13.53 -19.49 0.46
C ASP A 134 -12.37 -20.31 1.04
N VAL A 135 -11.55 -19.66 1.87
CA VAL A 135 -10.36 -20.25 2.50
C VAL A 135 -10.66 -20.59 3.96
N SER A 136 -10.36 -21.82 4.36
CA SER A 136 -10.44 -22.25 5.75
C SER A 136 -9.17 -21.92 6.53
N SER A 137 -9.31 -21.67 7.83
CA SER A 137 -8.13 -21.50 8.70
C SER A 137 -7.27 -22.77 8.72
N ASN A 138 -5.96 -22.59 8.87
CA ASN A 138 -4.98 -23.70 8.89
C ASN A 138 -4.96 -24.55 7.61
N SER A 139 -5.25 -23.94 6.47
CA SER A 139 -5.11 -24.55 5.14
C SER A 139 -4.14 -23.75 4.28
N ALA A 140 -3.55 -24.41 3.29
CA ALA A 140 -2.77 -23.74 2.26
C ALA A 140 -3.72 -23.13 1.23
N TYR A 141 -3.42 -21.92 0.76
CA TYR A 141 -4.20 -21.23 -0.26
C TYR A 141 -3.34 -20.28 -1.08
N ASP A 142 -3.82 -19.95 -2.27
CA ASP A 142 -3.15 -18.99 -3.14
C ASP A 142 -3.50 -17.56 -2.75
N ALA A 143 -2.54 -16.65 -2.96
CA ALA A 143 -2.70 -15.23 -2.71
C ALA A 143 -2.20 -14.45 -3.92
N VAL A 144 -2.89 -13.37 -4.30
CA VAL A 144 -2.37 -12.39 -5.26
C VAL A 144 -1.71 -11.28 -4.48
N VAL A 145 -0.45 -11.01 -4.81
CA VAL A 145 0.29 -9.84 -4.32
C VAL A 145 0.33 -8.76 -5.39
N GLN A 146 0.15 -7.52 -4.97
CA GLN A 146 0.45 -6.35 -5.77
C GLN A 146 1.38 -5.44 -4.97
N VAL A 147 2.49 -5.01 -5.56
CA VAL A 147 3.48 -4.20 -4.83
C VAL A 147 3.81 -2.97 -5.65
N ILE A 148 3.74 -1.80 -5.02
CA ILE A 148 4.12 -0.51 -5.61
C ILE A 148 5.42 -0.06 -4.95
N VAL A 149 6.44 0.12 -5.78
CA VAL A 149 7.83 0.27 -5.35
C VAL A 149 8.40 1.55 -5.97
N PRO A 150 8.95 2.47 -5.17
CA PRO A 150 9.67 3.62 -5.72
C PRO A 150 10.90 3.23 -6.54
N ASN A 151 11.27 4.06 -7.51
CA ASN A 151 12.38 3.77 -8.44
C ASN A 151 13.78 3.81 -7.79
N ASP A 152 13.91 4.36 -6.58
CA ASP A 152 15.16 4.37 -5.81
C ASP A 152 15.38 3.11 -4.96
N VAL A 153 14.48 2.13 -5.05
CA VAL A 153 14.63 0.82 -4.42
C VAL A 153 15.48 -0.09 -5.30
N GLY A 154 16.62 -0.54 -4.77
CA GLY A 154 17.51 -1.49 -5.43
C GLY A 154 16.94 -2.90 -5.41
N TRP A 155 16.57 -3.38 -4.22
CA TRP A 155 15.72 -4.55 -4.02
C TRP A 155 14.91 -4.39 -2.74
N SER A 156 13.80 -5.12 -2.66
CA SER A 156 13.00 -5.24 -1.44
C SER A 156 12.48 -6.67 -1.29
N ALA A 157 12.00 -7.02 -0.11
CA ALA A 157 11.41 -8.32 0.14
C ALA A 157 10.18 -8.26 1.04
N LEU A 158 9.34 -9.29 0.95
CA LEU A 158 8.25 -9.60 1.89
C LEU A 158 8.55 -10.95 2.55
N ALA A 159 8.40 -11.03 3.86
CA ALA A 159 8.45 -12.27 4.63
C ALA A 159 7.03 -12.67 5.06
N TRP A 160 6.54 -13.79 4.56
CA TRP A 160 5.19 -14.29 4.83
C TRP A 160 4.98 -14.72 6.27
N GLY A 161 6.06 -15.11 6.96
CA GLY A 161 6.06 -15.46 8.39
C GLY A 161 6.45 -14.33 9.33
N GLY A 162 6.69 -13.12 8.82
CA GLY A 162 7.06 -11.96 9.66
C GLY A 162 8.47 -11.96 10.23
N SER A 163 9.33 -12.88 9.78
CA SER A 163 10.76 -12.98 10.16
C SER A 163 11.65 -13.23 8.94
N MET A 164 12.96 -12.99 9.03
CA MET A 164 13.87 -13.34 7.92
C MET A 164 13.99 -14.85 7.75
N THR A 165 14.04 -15.60 8.84
CA THR A 165 14.36 -17.02 8.81
C THR A 165 13.13 -17.90 8.84
N LYS A 166 13.24 -19.09 8.25
CA LYS A 166 12.29 -20.21 8.42
C LYS A 166 10.85 -19.94 7.94
N ASN A 167 10.72 -19.14 6.88
CA ASN A 167 9.46 -18.91 6.18
C ASN A 167 9.73 -18.50 4.72
N PRO A 168 8.73 -18.60 3.82
CA PRO A 168 8.83 -18.13 2.46
C PRO A 168 9.12 -16.63 2.40
N LEU A 169 10.12 -16.25 1.62
CA LEU A 169 10.48 -14.87 1.33
C LEU A 169 10.19 -14.57 -0.14
N MET A 170 9.45 -13.49 -0.41
CA MET A 170 9.35 -12.89 -1.74
C MET A 170 10.43 -11.81 -1.86
N VAL A 171 11.54 -12.08 -2.54
CA VAL A 171 12.53 -11.04 -2.86
C VAL A 171 12.25 -10.50 -4.25
N PHE A 172 12.25 -9.19 -4.44
CA PHE A 172 11.92 -8.57 -5.72
C PHE A 172 12.71 -7.30 -5.99
N TRP A 173 12.87 -7.00 -7.27
CA TRP A 173 13.54 -5.80 -7.76
C TRP A 173 13.14 -5.49 -9.21
N ARG A 174 13.49 -4.29 -9.67
CA ARG A 174 13.35 -3.90 -11.07
C ARG A 174 14.52 -4.45 -11.87
N GLY A 175 14.24 -5.38 -12.79
CA GLY A 175 15.24 -6.01 -13.64
C GLY A 175 15.71 -5.12 -14.80
N SER A 176 16.65 -5.65 -15.59
CA SER A 176 17.40 -4.89 -16.61
C SER A 176 16.57 -4.33 -17.78
N ASN A 177 15.33 -4.79 -17.96
CA ASN A 177 14.40 -4.29 -18.99
C ASN A 177 13.18 -3.59 -18.39
N ASN A 178 13.33 -3.01 -17.19
CA ASN A 178 12.21 -2.46 -16.40
C ASN A 178 11.13 -3.48 -16.02
N GLN A 179 11.39 -4.77 -16.23
CA GLN A 179 10.48 -5.85 -15.84
C GLN A 179 10.74 -6.25 -14.39
N PRO A 180 9.69 -6.46 -13.58
CA PRO A 180 9.83 -7.04 -12.26
C PRO A 180 10.55 -8.39 -12.31
N VAL A 181 11.50 -8.59 -11.41
CA VAL A 181 12.03 -9.92 -11.10
C VAL A 181 11.59 -10.27 -9.69
N ILE A 182 10.96 -11.43 -9.55
CA ILE A 182 10.50 -11.98 -8.27
C ILE A 182 11.24 -13.29 -8.03
N SER A 183 11.79 -13.44 -6.84
CA SER A 183 12.60 -14.56 -6.39
C SER A 183 12.00 -15.13 -5.12
N SER A 184 11.60 -16.40 -5.19
CA SER A 184 11.18 -17.17 -4.02
C SER A 184 12.40 -17.63 -3.26
N ARG A 185 12.54 -17.23 -1.99
CA ARG A 185 13.71 -17.54 -1.16
C ARG A 185 13.36 -18.06 0.23
N TRP A 186 14.36 -18.66 0.85
CA TRP A 186 14.32 -19.17 2.21
C TRP A 186 15.67 -18.94 2.89
N ALA A 187 15.65 -18.51 4.15
CA ALA A 187 16.83 -18.38 4.97
C ALA A 187 16.75 -19.32 6.18
N ASN A 188 17.79 -20.12 6.39
CA ASN A 188 17.91 -20.97 7.57
C ASN A 188 18.51 -20.24 8.79
N ALA A 189 19.22 -19.15 8.54
CA ALA A 189 19.84 -18.28 9.54
C ALA A 189 19.87 -16.84 9.01
N HIS A 190 20.42 -15.89 9.78
CA HIS A 190 20.68 -14.52 9.31
C HIS A 190 21.86 -14.47 8.33
N SER A 191 21.69 -15.14 7.20
CA SER A 191 22.62 -15.24 6.08
C SER A 191 21.84 -15.10 4.77
N THR A 192 22.54 -14.90 3.66
CA THR A 192 21.90 -14.67 2.35
C THR A 192 20.87 -15.76 2.04
N PRO A 193 19.58 -15.39 1.89
CA PRO A 193 18.53 -16.34 1.57
C PRO A 193 18.81 -17.06 0.24
N GLN A 194 18.58 -18.37 0.23
CA GLN A 194 18.74 -19.22 -0.95
C GLN A 194 17.41 -19.41 -1.68
N SER A 195 17.45 -19.89 -2.93
CA SER A 195 16.25 -20.20 -3.70
C SER A 195 15.34 -21.19 -2.96
N TYR A 196 14.04 -20.94 -3.01
CA TYR A 196 13.01 -21.75 -2.37
C TYR A 196 12.00 -22.25 -3.39
N THR A 197 11.81 -23.56 -3.45
CA THR A 197 10.92 -24.22 -4.41
C THR A 197 9.51 -24.48 -3.87
N GLY A 198 9.30 -24.28 -2.57
CA GLY A 198 7.98 -24.51 -1.95
C GLY A 198 6.96 -23.39 -2.22
N ALA A 199 7.39 -22.27 -2.80
CA ALA A 199 6.51 -21.21 -3.27
C ALA A 199 6.91 -20.73 -4.66
N THR A 200 5.93 -20.43 -5.51
CA THR A 200 6.12 -19.95 -6.88
C THR A 200 5.32 -18.67 -7.11
N TYR A 201 5.92 -17.71 -7.81
CA TYR A 201 5.26 -16.46 -8.20
C TYR A 201 5.02 -16.43 -9.71
N THR A 202 3.77 -16.27 -10.12
CA THR A 202 3.39 -16.08 -11.52
C THR A 202 3.03 -14.63 -11.76
N LEU A 203 3.92 -13.92 -12.45
CA LEU A 203 3.71 -12.51 -12.80
C LEU A 203 2.54 -12.35 -13.79
N PHE A 204 1.64 -11.42 -13.49
CA PHE A 204 0.58 -11.00 -14.40
C PHE A 204 1.02 -9.81 -15.24
N LYS A 205 0.52 -9.72 -16.47
CA LYS A 205 0.70 -8.52 -17.31
C LYS A 205 -0.17 -7.37 -16.79
N THR A 206 -1.44 -7.66 -16.52
CA THR A 206 -2.39 -6.72 -15.93
C THR A 206 -1.98 -6.36 -14.50
N GLY A 207 -2.06 -5.08 -14.14
CA GLY A 207 -1.58 -4.60 -12.84
C GLY A 207 -0.05 -4.58 -12.70
N THR A 208 0.72 -4.81 -13.78
CA THR A 208 2.17 -4.64 -13.82
C THR A 208 2.53 -3.48 -14.75
N LYS A 209 3.11 -2.42 -14.19
CA LYS A 209 3.34 -1.15 -14.89
C LYS A 209 4.50 -0.38 -14.27
N SER A 210 5.02 0.61 -14.98
CA SER A 210 6.06 1.50 -14.43
C SER A 210 5.93 2.91 -15.00
N ASN A 211 6.42 3.89 -14.25
CA ASN A 211 6.52 5.28 -14.68
C ASN A 211 7.82 5.92 -14.15
N SER A 212 7.90 7.25 -14.18
CA SER A 212 9.07 8.02 -13.76
C SER A 212 9.39 7.93 -12.26
N THR A 213 8.43 7.60 -11.41
CA THR A 213 8.61 7.61 -9.93
C THR A 213 8.52 6.21 -9.32
N HIS A 214 7.70 5.33 -9.87
CA HIS A 214 7.40 4.01 -9.31
C HIS A 214 7.34 2.93 -10.38
N TRP A 215 7.44 1.70 -9.92
CA TRP A 215 7.04 0.52 -10.64
C TRP A 215 6.12 -0.33 -9.78
N GLN A 216 5.21 -1.03 -10.43
CA GLN A 216 4.23 -1.90 -9.82
C GLN A 216 4.28 -3.26 -10.49
N PHE A 217 4.11 -4.31 -9.70
CA PHE A 217 3.86 -5.65 -10.21
C PHE A 217 2.68 -6.29 -9.52
N THR A 218 1.99 -7.17 -10.24
CA THR A 218 0.96 -8.06 -9.68
C THR A 218 1.33 -9.50 -10.00
N ALA A 219 1.29 -10.38 -9.01
CA ALA A 219 1.62 -11.79 -9.18
C ALA A 219 0.74 -12.70 -8.33
N LEU A 220 0.37 -13.85 -8.87
CA LEU A 220 -0.14 -14.98 -8.08
C LEU A 220 1.02 -15.59 -7.32
N CYS A 221 0.87 -15.81 -6.02
CA CYS A 221 1.69 -16.75 -5.28
C CYS A 221 0.93 -18.02 -4.93
N THR A 222 1.53 -19.14 -5.32
CA THR A 222 1.14 -20.48 -4.90
C THR A 222 2.20 -21.01 -3.92
N GLY A 223 1.76 -21.55 -2.78
CA GLY A 223 2.63 -22.11 -1.73
C GLY A 223 3.24 -21.09 -0.76
N CYS A 224 2.84 -19.82 -0.81
CA CYS A 224 3.33 -18.78 0.11
C CYS A 224 2.73 -18.85 1.52
N THR A 225 1.51 -19.36 1.64
CA THR A 225 0.67 -19.22 2.84
C THR A 225 0.77 -20.44 3.76
N SER A 226 1.57 -21.43 3.39
CA SER A 226 1.82 -22.63 4.17
C SER A 226 3.24 -23.14 3.99
N TRP A 227 3.93 -23.47 5.08
CA TRP A 227 5.28 -24.04 5.01
C TRP A 227 5.59 -24.91 6.23
N SER A 228 6.56 -25.81 6.09
CA SER A 228 7.08 -26.58 7.21
C SER A 228 8.05 -25.74 8.04
N ALA A 229 7.79 -25.59 9.33
CA ALA A 229 8.70 -24.97 10.29
C ALA A 229 9.68 -25.99 10.87
N ASP A 230 10.65 -25.51 11.65
CA ASP A 230 11.57 -26.37 12.39
C ASP A 230 10.78 -27.35 13.28
N GLY A 231 11.19 -28.63 13.27
CA GLY A 231 10.47 -29.71 13.95
C GLY A 231 9.31 -30.33 13.16
N GLY A 232 9.08 -29.91 11.91
CA GLY A 232 8.11 -30.54 10.99
C GLY A 232 6.67 -30.04 11.16
N ALA A 233 6.41 -29.12 12.07
CA ALA A 233 5.10 -28.49 12.22
C ALA A 233 4.79 -27.60 11.00
N VAL A 234 3.58 -27.71 10.46
CA VAL A 234 3.13 -26.83 9.37
C VAL A 234 2.67 -25.50 9.96
N ARG A 235 3.11 -24.40 9.34
CA ARG A 235 2.68 -23.03 9.63
C ARG A 235 1.76 -22.56 8.52
N TYR A 236 0.77 -21.76 8.89
CA TYR A 236 -0.21 -21.18 7.98
C TYR A 236 -0.34 -19.68 8.23
N VAL A 237 -0.48 -18.91 7.15
CA VAL A 237 -0.96 -17.54 7.19
C VAL A 237 -2.47 -17.59 7.38
N GLN A 238 -3.02 -16.89 8.36
CA GLN A 238 -4.44 -16.96 8.64
C GLN A 238 -5.23 -16.16 7.56
N PRO A 239 -6.30 -16.72 6.98
CA PRO A 239 -7.07 -16.03 5.93
C PRO A 239 -7.98 -14.92 6.48
N SER A 240 -7.87 -14.60 7.77
CA SER A 240 -8.66 -13.59 8.46
C SER A 240 -7.84 -13.00 9.61
N GLY A 241 -8.24 -11.80 10.04
CA GLY A 241 -7.54 -11.06 11.09
C GLY A 241 -6.13 -10.61 10.70
N GLY A 242 -5.39 -10.21 11.72
CA GLY A 242 -4.03 -9.70 11.57
C GLY A 242 -2.99 -10.80 11.40
N ASN A 243 -2.19 -10.71 10.33
CA ASN A 243 -1.01 -11.53 10.11
C ASN A 243 0.25 -10.67 10.24
N ARG A 244 1.19 -11.09 11.09
CA ARG A 244 2.48 -10.41 11.16
C ARG A 244 3.30 -10.69 9.90
N LEU A 245 3.48 -9.66 9.09
CA LEU A 245 4.37 -9.68 7.94
C LEU A 245 5.59 -8.80 8.22
N ALA A 246 6.65 -9.01 7.46
CA ALA A 246 7.83 -8.15 7.52
C ALA A 246 8.33 -7.84 6.12
N PHE A 247 9.03 -6.72 5.99
CA PHE A 247 9.71 -6.35 4.76
C PHE A 247 11.16 -6.00 5.03
N ALA A 248 11.95 -6.02 3.96
CA ALA A 248 13.33 -5.58 3.94
C ALA A 248 13.58 -4.73 2.69
N TYR A 249 14.48 -3.77 2.77
CA TYR A 249 14.82 -2.83 1.70
C TYR A 249 16.33 -2.63 1.61
N SER A 250 16.85 -2.52 0.38
CA SER A 250 18.18 -1.94 0.12
C SER A 250 18.14 -1.05 -1.13
N PRO A 251 18.90 0.07 -1.16
CA PRO A 251 19.10 0.86 -2.37
C PRO A 251 20.02 0.16 -3.39
N THR A 252 20.79 -0.84 -2.95
CA THR A 252 21.76 -1.55 -3.80
C THR A 252 21.03 -2.57 -4.66
N LYS A 253 21.24 -2.55 -5.98
CA LYS A 253 20.66 -3.55 -6.87
C LYS A 253 21.37 -4.91 -6.73
N PRO A 254 20.69 -6.03 -6.99
CA PRO A 254 21.35 -7.33 -7.11
C PRO A 254 22.46 -7.33 -8.18
N SER A 255 23.45 -8.20 -8.03
CA SER A 255 24.63 -8.24 -8.92
C SER A 255 24.30 -8.57 -10.38
N ASN A 256 23.20 -9.30 -10.61
CA ASN A 256 22.64 -9.61 -11.92
C ASN A 256 21.11 -9.37 -11.87
N PRO A 257 20.65 -8.14 -12.15
CA PRO A 257 19.24 -7.78 -12.03
C PRO A 257 18.30 -8.56 -12.97
N SER A 258 18.81 -9.30 -13.95
CA SER A 258 17.98 -10.15 -14.82
C SER A 258 17.75 -11.56 -14.27
N SER A 259 18.47 -11.99 -13.23
CA SER A 259 18.43 -13.36 -12.71
C SER A 259 17.73 -13.45 -11.36
N PRO A 260 16.63 -14.20 -11.20
CA PRO A 260 15.95 -14.35 -9.91
C PRO A 260 16.83 -15.03 -8.84
N THR A 261 17.93 -15.68 -9.22
CA THR A 261 18.89 -16.29 -8.29
C THR A 261 20.08 -15.38 -7.96
N SER A 262 20.08 -14.13 -8.43
CA SER A 262 21.19 -13.19 -8.21
C SER A 262 21.50 -12.97 -6.73
N ALA A 263 22.79 -12.80 -6.41
CA ALA A 263 23.20 -12.39 -5.08
C ALA A 263 22.61 -11.02 -4.74
N ILE A 264 22.12 -10.90 -3.50
CA ILE A 264 21.64 -9.65 -2.91
C ILE A 264 22.56 -9.26 -1.77
N THR A 265 22.71 -7.96 -1.54
CA THR A 265 23.36 -7.44 -0.34
C THR A 265 22.46 -7.62 0.89
N VAL A 266 23.00 -7.37 2.08
CA VAL A 266 22.16 -7.19 3.28
C VAL A 266 21.25 -5.99 3.09
N HIS A 267 20.06 -6.02 3.70
CA HIS A 267 19.14 -4.88 3.70
C HIS A 267 19.60 -3.78 4.65
N ASP A 268 19.31 -2.54 4.27
CA ASP A 268 19.61 -1.35 5.07
C ASP A 268 18.49 -1.12 6.10
N VAL A 269 17.25 -1.41 5.71
CA VAL A 269 16.05 -1.24 6.54
C VAL A 269 15.22 -2.51 6.51
N HIS A 270 14.64 -2.86 7.64
CA HIS A 270 13.59 -3.86 7.76
C HIS A 270 12.55 -3.37 8.78
N ALA A 271 11.30 -3.76 8.58
CA ALA A 271 10.26 -3.55 9.58
C ALA A 271 9.21 -4.65 9.49
N TYR A 272 8.30 -4.63 10.44
CA TYR A 272 7.16 -5.53 10.54
C TYR A 272 5.88 -4.74 10.73
N TRP A 273 4.78 -5.32 10.31
CA TRP A 273 3.45 -4.78 10.56
C TRP A 273 2.47 -5.93 10.72
N ASN A 274 1.29 -5.60 11.25
CA ASN A 274 0.17 -6.52 11.28
C ASN A 274 -0.72 -6.25 10.06
N HIS A 275 -0.72 -7.16 9.08
CA HIS A 275 -1.51 -7.03 7.86
C HIS A 275 -2.89 -7.66 8.07
N ASP A 276 -3.96 -6.87 7.98
CA ASP A 276 -5.32 -7.40 8.12
C ASP A 276 -5.74 -8.15 6.85
N PHE A 277 -6.04 -9.44 6.97
CA PHE A 277 -6.51 -10.26 5.85
C PHE A 277 -8.03 -10.29 5.73
N ASN A 278 -8.78 -9.72 6.69
CA ASN A 278 -10.24 -9.62 6.58
C ASN A 278 -10.67 -8.86 5.33
N THR A 279 -9.99 -7.74 5.03
CA THR A 279 -10.26 -6.89 3.86
C THR A 279 -9.59 -7.37 2.58
N ALA A 280 -8.83 -8.47 2.63
CA ALA A 280 -8.17 -9.06 1.46
C ALA A 280 -9.06 -10.09 0.73
N ARG A 281 -10.22 -10.44 1.29
CA ARG A 281 -11.06 -11.55 0.81
C ARG A 281 -11.92 -11.14 -0.39
N ASN A 282 -11.89 -11.95 -1.45
CA ASN A 282 -12.62 -11.75 -2.69
C ASN A 282 -13.49 -12.97 -3.01
N THR A 283 -14.80 -12.77 -3.22
CA THR A 283 -15.75 -13.85 -3.57
C THR A 283 -15.62 -14.33 -5.01
N ASN A 284 -14.96 -13.56 -5.86
CA ASN A 284 -14.71 -13.86 -7.28
C ASN A 284 -13.23 -14.14 -7.56
N PHE A 285 -12.45 -14.48 -6.53
CA PHE A 285 -10.99 -14.56 -6.60
C PHE A 285 -10.51 -15.47 -7.73
N GLU A 286 -11.02 -16.69 -7.82
CA GLU A 286 -10.60 -17.70 -8.79
C GLU A 286 -10.92 -17.25 -10.22
N ALA A 287 -12.10 -16.65 -10.43
CA ALA A 287 -12.50 -16.11 -11.73
C ALA A 287 -11.62 -14.91 -12.14
N ALA A 288 -11.31 -14.02 -11.20
CA ALA A 288 -10.41 -12.88 -11.44
C ALA A 288 -8.98 -13.36 -11.75
N VAL A 289 -8.45 -14.30 -10.97
CA VAL A 289 -7.12 -14.90 -11.19
C VAL A 289 -7.06 -15.61 -12.54
N GLN A 290 -8.08 -16.39 -12.91
CA GLN A 290 -8.13 -17.05 -14.22
C GLN A 290 -8.12 -16.04 -15.38
N LYS A 291 -8.85 -14.91 -15.25
CA LYS A 291 -8.81 -13.82 -16.23
C LYS A 291 -7.40 -13.21 -16.34
N LEU A 292 -6.71 -13.01 -15.22
CA LEU A 292 -5.34 -12.47 -15.18
C LEU A 292 -4.29 -13.42 -15.78
N LEU A 293 -4.50 -14.73 -15.61
CA LEU A 293 -3.66 -15.78 -16.19
C LEU A 293 -3.87 -15.96 -17.69
N GLY A 294 -5.02 -15.52 -18.23
CA GLY A 294 -5.40 -15.71 -19.62
C GLY A 294 -5.51 -17.21 -19.96
N ASN A 295 -4.75 -17.68 -20.96
CA ASN A 295 -4.79 -19.08 -21.39
C ASN A 295 -4.08 -20.05 -20.43
N LYS A 296 -3.35 -19.55 -19.43
CA LYS A 296 -2.76 -20.41 -18.40
C LYS A 296 -3.88 -20.86 -17.45
N LYS A 297 -3.98 -22.17 -17.19
CA LYS A 297 -4.98 -22.69 -16.25
C LYS A 297 -4.58 -22.34 -14.81
N PHE A 298 -5.51 -21.74 -14.08
CA PHE A 298 -5.46 -21.70 -12.63
C PHE A 298 -5.64 -23.13 -12.09
N LYS A 299 -4.80 -23.54 -11.14
CA LYS A 299 -4.97 -24.80 -10.42
C LYS A 299 -5.51 -24.42 -9.05
N ALA A 300 -6.79 -24.65 -8.84
CA ALA A 300 -7.41 -24.59 -7.51
C ALA A 300 -6.85 -25.70 -6.62
#